data_AF-A0A936I7W1-F1
#
_entry.id   AF-A0A936I7W1-F1
#
_cell.length_a   1.000
_cell.length_b   1.000
_cell.length_c   1.000
_cell.angle_alpha   90.00
_cell.angle_beta   90.00
_cell.angle_gamma   90.00
#
_symmetry.space_group_name_H-M   'P 1'
#
loop_
_entity.id
_entity.type
_entity.pdbx_description
1 polymer ?
#
loop_
_entity_poly.entity_id
_entity_poly.type
_entity_poly.pdbx_seq_one_letter_code
_entity_poly.pdbx_strand_id
1 'polypeptide(L)'
;MVLIGVISCGDGSLADPEKIQIDRTQNMNLRSYAFKIEGAYHSPVSFALDIDKNGISDFQFTSNIWGSPAIGQHPEADISCLNNLAFIYVATISDTAFLFTKSDTNYQGKVNIILKNTYSCKRISPTDSIRSIINSKHIKVLARFDEIRNSGPWLSGKLDLNNENYTPPAQNVYNSLDTSVYKVVSYNYDCHSFPDDRIAYIGIKLIDNGAAKLGWIKLSITDKYIISILETAIQN
;
A
#
# COMPACT_ATOMS: atom_id res chain seq x y z
N MET A 1 -27.36 11.52 26.04
CA MET A 1 -26.43 11.48 24.89
C MET A 1 -27.17 12.10 23.72
N VAL A 2 -26.77 13.29 23.27
CA VAL A 2 -27.48 14.05 22.22
C VAL A 2 -26.77 13.78 20.90
N LEU A 3 -27.43 13.07 19.98
CA LEU A 3 -27.01 13.00 18.58
C LEU A 3 -27.29 14.35 17.92
N ILE A 4 -26.25 15.07 17.53
CA ILE A 4 -26.37 16.23 16.65
C ILE A 4 -26.17 15.72 15.23
N GLY A 5 -27.28 15.41 14.55
CA GLY A 5 -27.28 15.17 13.11
C GLY A 5 -27.22 16.51 12.39
N VAL A 6 -26.08 16.84 11.79
CA VAL A 6 -25.96 18.01 10.91
C VAL A 6 -26.55 17.62 9.56
N ILE A 7 -27.77 18.06 9.28
CA ILE A 7 -28.39 17.94 7.96
C ILE A 7 -27.89 19.11 7.11
N SER A 8 -26.97 18.83 6.21
CA SER A 8 -26.54 19.75 5.16
C SER A 8 -27.54 19.67 4.00
N CYS A 9 -28.32 20.73 3.76
CA CYS A 9 -29.08 20.89 2.52
C CYS A 9 -28.10 21.11 1.35
N GLY A 10 -27.92 20.10 0.51
CA GLY A 10 -27.22 20.21 -0.76
C GLY A 10 -28.20 20.61 -1.86
N ASP A 11 -27.81 21.58 -2.70
CA ASP A 11 -28.45 21.88 -3.97
C ASP A 11 -28.65 20.59 -4.78
N GLY A 12 -29.85 20.42 -5.34
CA GLY A 12 -30.31 19.21 -6.02
C GLY A 12 -29.64 18.95 -7.38
N SER A 13 -28.31 18.97 -7.45
CA SER A 13 -27.61 18.36 -8.58
C SER A 13 -27.79 16.84 -8.47
N LEU A 14 -28.43 16.24 -9.47
CA LEU A 14 -28.52 14.80 -9.64
C LEU A 14 -27.11 14.20 -9.49
N ALA A 15 -26.98 13.14 -8.69
CA ALA A 15 -25.73 12.40 -8.57
C ALA A 15 -25.27 11.98 -9.96
N ASP A 16 -24.02 12.30 -10.32
CA ASP A 16 -23.41 11.79 -11.54
C ASP A 16 -22.95 10.35 -11.27
N PRO A 17 -23.56 9.32 -11.88
CA PRO A 17 -23.15 7.93 -11.65
C PRO A 17 -21.74 7.64 -12.17
N GLU A 18 -21.22 8.47 -13.09
CA GLU A 18 -19.92 8.24 -13.71
C GLU A 18 -18.75 8.79 -12.90
N LYS A 19 -19.01 9.62 -11.88
CA LYS A 19 -17.95 10.21 -11.07
C LYS A 19 -18.40 10.68 -9.68
N ILE A 20 -17.44 10.68 -8.76
CA ILE A 20 -17.61 11.28 -7.43
C ILE A 20 -16.42 12.17 -7.10
N GLN A 21 -16.60 13.06 -6.14
CA GLN A 21 -15.52 13.85 -5.58
C GLN A 21 -15.29 13.43 -4.13
N ILE A 22 -14.03 13.18 -3.76
CA ILE A 22 -13.65 12.80 -2.40
C ILE A 22 -14.16 13.84 -1.40
N ASP A 23 -14.73 13.35 -0.29
CA ASP A 23 -15.25 14.15 0.82
C ASP A 23 -16.53 14.95 0.49
N ARG A 24 -17.07 14.85 -0.74
CA ARG A 24 -18.44 15.26 -1.03
C ARG A 24 -19.41 14.12 -0.72
N THR A 25 -20.39 14.43 0.13
CA THR A 25 -21.26 13.45 0.79
C THR A 25 -22.66 13.36 0.19
N GLN A 26 -22.99 14.23 -0.75
CA GLN A 26 -24.30 14.26 -1.40
C GLN A 26 -24.53 12.95 -2.17
N ASN A 27 -25.66 12.30 -1.91
CA ASN A 27 -26.05 11.01 -2.52
C ASN A 27 -25.10 9.84 -2.22
N MET A 28 -24.39 9.91 -1.08
CA MET A 28 -23.51 8.85 -0.59
C MET A 28 -24.04 8.27 0.73
N ASN A 29 -23.90 6.95 0.91
CA ASN A 29 -24.07 6.27 2.20
C ASN A 29 -22.76 6.37 2.99
N LEU A 30 -22.74 7.18 4.04
CA LEU A 30 -21.57 7.37 4.89
C LEU A 30 -21.59 6.45 6.10
N ARG A 31 -20.39 6.01 6.48
CA ARG A 31 -20.17 5.28 7.72
C ARG A 31 -18.86 5.71 8.33
N SER A 32 -18.94 6.34 9.49
CA SER A 32 -17.75 6.63 10.29
C SER A 32 -17.32 5.38 11.06
N TYR A 33 -16.02 5.19 11.14
CA TYR A 33 -15.36 4.15 11.90
C TYR A 33 -14.41 4.80 12.90
N ALA A 34 -14.20 4.15 14.03
CA ALA A 34 -13.10 4.44 14.94
C ALA A 34 -12.36 3.11 15.17
N PHE A 35 -11.89 2.52 14.06
CA PHE A 35 -11.33 1.17 14.08
C PHE A 35 -9.83 1.20 13.75
N LYS A 36 -9.05 0.53 14.60
CA LYS A 36 -7.60 0.37 14.46
C LYS A 36 -7.31 -1.12 14.25
N ILE A 37 -6.53 -1.42 13.22
CA ILE A 37 -6.02 -2.76 12.91
C ILE A 37 -4.52 -2.73 13.20
N GLU A 38 -4.10 -3.59 14.12
CA GLU A 38 -2.71 -3.65 14.57
C GLU A 38 -2.32 -5.12 14.74
N GLY A 39 -1.60 -5.64 13.75
CA GLY A 39 -0.98 -6.96 13.83
C GLY A 39 0.24 -6.94 14.76
N ALA A 40 0.68 -8.12 15.17
CA ALA A 40 1.93 -8.29 15.91
C ALA A 40 2.88 -9.22 15.16
N TYR A 41 4.05 -9.45 15.75
CA TYR A 41 5.08 -10.30 15.15
C TYR A 41 4.58 -11.73 14.89
N HIS A 42 4.51 -12.12 13.61
CA HIS A 42 3.89 -13.35 13.10
C HIS A 42 2.47 -13.60 13.59
N SER A 43 1.73 -12.54 13.86
CA SER A 43 0.35 -12.58 14.37
C SER A 43 -0.49 -11.59 13.57
N PRO A 44 -0.86 -11.94 12.32
CA PRO A 44 -1.64 -11.04 11.47
C PRO A 44 -3.03 -10.81 12.05
N VAL A 45 -3.51 -9.57 11.93
CA VAL A 45 -4.88 -9.18 12.27
C VAL A 45 -5.54 -8.65 11.02
N SER A 46 -6.77 -9.10 10.75
CA SER A 46 -7.55 -8.67 9.60
C SER A 46 -8.90 -8.11 9.99
N PHE A 47 -9.40 -7.18 9.18
CA PHE A 47 -10.72 -6.58 9.31
C PHE A 47 -11.42 -6.57 7.95
N ALA A 48 -12.57 -7.24 7.90
CA ALA A 48 -13.41 -7.30 6.71
C ALA A 48 -14.45 -6.17 6.74
N LEU A 49 -14.58 -5.49 5.61
CA LEU A 49 -15.41 -4.32 5.40
C LEU A 49 -16.49 -4.66 4.37
N ASP A 50 -17.73 -4.70 4.83
CA ASP A 50 -18.94 -4.64 3.99
C ASP A 50 -19.33 -3.16 3.85
N ILE A 51 -19.14 -2.59 2.65
CA ILE A 51 -19.36 -1.15 2.44
C ILE A 51 -20.78 -0.83 1.98
N ASP A 52 -21.43 -1.72 1.22
CA ASP A 52 -22.80 -1.52 0.73
C ASP A 52 -23.88 -2.08 1.69
N LYS A 53 -23.47 -2.78 2.74
CA LYS A 53 -24.31 -3.37 3.80
C LYS A 53 -25.22 -4.49 3.29
N ASN A 54 -24.80 -5.20 2.25
CA ASN A 54 -25.55 -6.34 1.73
C ASN A 54 -25.35 -7.62 2.58
N GLY A 55 -24.50 -7.59 3.61
CA GLY A 55 -24.18 -8.72 4.48
C GLY A 55 -22.97 -9.54 4.03
N ILE A 56 -22.33 -9.17 2.92
CA ILE A 56 -21.13 -9.78 2.34
C ILE A 56 -20.01 -8.74 2.42
N SER A 57 -18.86 -9.13 2.96
CA SER A 57 -17.71 -8.22 2.99
C SER A 57 -17.09 -8.05 1.61
N ASP A 58 -16.74 -6.82 1.26
CA ASP A 58 -16.21 -6.42 -0.03
C ASP A 58 -14.69 -6.30 -0.03
N PHE A 59 -14.14 -5.76 1.05
CA PHE A 59 -12.72 -5.50 1.22
C PHE A 59 -12.21 -6.08 2.53
N GLN A 60 -10.95 -6.49 2.58
CA GLN A 60 -10.28 -6.87 3.81
C GLN A 60 -8.96 -6.13 3.92
N PHE A 61 -8.78 -5.50 5.08
CA PHE A 61 -7.50 -4.93 5.48
C PHE A 61 -6.76 -5.94 6.36
N THR A 62 -5.47 -6.11 6.14
CA THR A 62 -4.62 -6.98 6.95
C THR A 62 -3.41 -6.20 7.43
N SER A 63 -3.05 -6.39 8.70
CA SER A 63 -1.89 -5.82 9.35
C SER A 63 -1.07 -6.94 9.96
N ASN A 64 0.24 -6.94 9.73
CA ASN A 64 1.16 -7.96 10.21
C ASN A 64 2.55 -7.36 10.44
N ILE A 65 3.35 -8.02 11.28
CA ILE A 65 4.79 -7.81 11.31
C ILE A 65 5.41 -9.16 11.08
N TRP A 66 6.07 -9.38 9.96
CA TRP A 66 6.82 -10.61 9.72
C TRP A 66 8.30 -10.37 9.95
N GLY A 67 9.12 -11.42 9.91
CA GLY A 67 10.55 -11.25 10.09
C GLY A 67 11.27 -12.46 10.62
N SER A 68 12.53 -12.25 10.98
CA SER A 68 13.34 -13.21 11.74
C SER A 68 14.45 -12.46 12.48
N PRO A 69 15.08 -13.08 13.50
CA PRO A 69 16.22 -12.46 14.19
C PRO A 69 17.35 -12.00 13.26
N ALA A 70 17.49 -12.63 12.09
CA ALA A 70 18.55 -12.32 11.14
C ALA A 70 18.16 -11.22 10.14
N ILE A 71 16.87 -11.11 9.77
CA ILE A 71 16.39 -10.11 8.79
C ILE A 71 15.78 -8.87 9.44
N GLY A 72 15.49 -8.91 10.75
CA GLY A 72 14.74 -7.88 11.45
C GLY A 72 13.23 -8.08 11.37
N GLN A 73 12.48 -7.09 11.83
CA GLN A 73 11.03 -7.02 11.75
C GLN A 73 10.62 -6.20 10.53
N HIS A 74 9.61 -6.69 9.83
CA HIS A 74 9.11 -6.14 8.57
C HIS A 74 7.60 -5.91 8.67
N PRO A 75 7.15 -4.68 8.97
CA PRO A 75 5.73 -4.38 8.97
C PRO A 75 5.10 -4.57 7.59
N GLU A 76 3.88 -5.10 7.55
CA GLU A 76 3.08 -5.31 6.34
C GLU A 76 1.66 -4.83 6.61
N ALA A 77 1.13 -4.02 5.70
CA ALA A 77 -0.25 -3.60 5.63
C ALA A 77 -0.74 -3.78 4.19
N ASP A 78 -1.90 -4.40 4.02
CA ASP A 78 -2.51 -4.60 2.71
C ASP A 78 -4.02 -4.40 2.74
N ILE A 79 -4.57 -4.17 1.55
CA ILE A 79 -6.00 -4.21 1.27
C ILE A 79 -6.24 -5.24 0.16
N SER A 80 -7.26 -6.07 0.34
CA SER A 80 -7.68 -7.07 -0.64
C SER A 80 -9.16 -6.93 -0.97
N CYS A 81 -9.52 -7.09 -2.23
CA CYS A 81 -10.90 -7.31 -2.64
C CYS A 81 -11.31 -8.74 -2.31
N LEU A 82 -12.43 -8.92 -1.62
CA LEU A 82 -12.95 -10.24 -1.24
C LEU A 82 -13.86 -10.86 -2.31
N ASN A 83 -14.23 -10.09 -3.33
CA ASN A 83 -15.00 -10.58 -4.46
C ASN A 83 -14.59 -9.86 -5.77
N ASN A 84 -14.93 -10.46 -6.92
CA ASN A 84 -14.58 -9.94 -8.25
C ASN A 84 -15.42 -8.73 -8.70
N LEU A 85 -16.40 -8.32 -7.89
CA LEU A 85 -17.25 -7.15 -8.12
C LEU A 85 -16.75 -5.94 -7.33
N ALA A 86 -15.74 -6.12 -6.47
CA ALA A 86 -15.08 -5.09 -5.72
C ALA A 86 -13.74 -4.71 -6.36
N PHE A 87 -13.50 -3.40 -6.48
CA PHE A 87 -12.34 -2.84 -7.15
C PHE A 87 -11.75 -1.67 -6.36
N ILE A 88 -10.43 -1.56 -6.43
CA ILE A 88 -9.64 -0.47 -5.85
C ILE A 88 -9.12 0.42 -6.99
N TYR A 89 -9.11 1.73 -6.75
CA TYR A 89 -8.60 2.74 -7.68
C TYR A 89 -7.06 2.73 -7.66
N VAL A 90 -6.44 2.52 -8.82
CA VAL A 90 -4.99 2.28 -8.92
C VAL A 90 -4.28 3.28 -9.83
N ALA A 91 -2.98 3.48 -9.61
CA ALA A 91 -2.08 4.12 -10.56
C ALA A 91 -1.23 3.04 -11.22
N THR A 92 -1.15 3.07 -12.55
CA THR A 92 -0.16 2.27 -13.28
C THR A 92 1.09 3.12 -13.45
N ILE A 93 2.20 2.69 -12.85
CA ILE A 93 3.48 3.41 -12.88
C ILE A 93 4.50 2.54 -13.60
N SER A 94 5.28 3.16 -14.49
CA SER A 94 6.40 2.48 -15.14
C SER A 94 7.63 2.60 -14.25
N ASP A 95 7.90 1.56 -13.47
CA ASP A 95 9.01 1.51 -12.54
C ASP A 95 10.26 1.01 -13.23
N THR A 96 11.33 1.80 -13.16
CA THR A 96 12.67 1.36 -13.55
C THR A 96 13.37 0.81 -12.32
N ALA A 97 13.69 -0.48 -12.35
CA ALA A 97 14.54 -1.10 -11.33
C ALA A 97 16.00 -0.85 -11.67
N PHE A 98 16.71 -0.16 -10.78
CA PHE A 98 18.13 0.09 -10.85
C PHE A 98 18.90 -0.95 -10.02
N LEU A 99 20.12 -1.27 -10.46
CA LEU A 99 21.09 -2.03 -9.70
C LEU A 99 22.35 -1.18 -9.52
N PHE A 100 22.64 -0.87 -8.27
CA PHE A 100 23.91 -0.31 -7.82
C PHE A 100 24.79 -1.43 -7.25
N THR A 101 26.05 -1.49 -7.69
CA THR A 101 27.04 -2.44 -7.17
C THR A 101 28.23 -1.69 -6.58
N LYS A 102 28.67 -2.14 -5.40
CA LYS A 102 29.87 -1.62 -4.74
C LYS A 102 30.66 -2.78 -4.12
N SER A 103 31.97 -2.68 -4.14
CA SER A 103 32.84 -3.54 -3.33
C SER A 103 33.55 -2.71 -2.27
N ASP A 104 33.57 -3.22 -1.05
CA ASP A 104 34.39 -2.69 0.05
C ASP A 104 35.39 -3.78 0.47
N THR A 105 36.64 -3.41 0.69
CA THR A 105 37.70 -4.33 1.14
C THR A 105 38.26 -3.85 2.47
N ASN A 106 38.37 -4.76 3.43
CA ASN A 106 38.94 -4.51 4.76
C ASN A 106 39.88 -5.65 5.14
N TYR A 107 40.87 -5.39 6.00
CA TYR A 107 41.78 -6.39 6.53
C TYR A 107 41.62 -6.53 8.05
N GLN A 108 41.29 -7.73 8.52
CA GLN A 108 41.17 -8.07 9.95
C GLN A 108 41.70 -9.48 10.18
N GLY A 109 43.02 -9.66 10.16
CA GLY A 109 43.68 -10.97 10.22
C GLY A 109 43.55 -11.81 8.93
N LYS A 110 42.49 -11.57 8.16
CA LYS A 110 42.25 -12.01 6.78
C LYS A 110 41.68 -10.86 5.96
N VAL A 111 41.84 -10.92 4.64
CA VAL A 111 41.19 -10.01 3.69
C VAL A 111 39.68 -10.30 3.70
N ASN A 112 38.86 -9.29 3.95
CA ASN A 112 37.41 -9.38 3.88
C ASN A 112 36.93 -8.48 2.74
N ILE A 113 36.26 -9.09 1.76
CA ILE A 113 35.63 -8.39 0.63
C ILE A 113 34.13 -8.44 0.83
N ILE A 114 33.47 -7.28 0.78
CA ILE A 114 32.01 -7.17 0.86
C ILE A 114 31.50 -6.65 -0.48
N LEU A 115 30.77 -7.49 -1.20
CA LEU A 115 30.06 -7.15 -2.43
C LEU A 115 28.65 -6.70 -2.06
N LYS A 116 28.32 -5.44 -2.30
CA LYS A 116 27.02 -4.84 -2.03
C LYS A 116 26.25 -4.65 -3.34
N ASN A 117 25.10 -5.30 -3.45
CA ASN A 117 24.16 -5.09 -4.54
C ASN A 117 22.91 -4.43 -3.97
N THR A 118 22.61 -3.21 -4.41
CA THR A 118 21.38 -2.50 -4.02
C THR A 118 20.44 -2.43 -5.21
N TYR A 119 19.25 -2.98 -5.05
CA TYR A 119 18.16 -2.84 -6.01
C TYR A 119 17.24 -1.72 -5.56
N SER A 120 16.88 -0.81 -6.45
CA SER A 120 16.03 0.33 -6.10
C SER A 120 15.12 0.75 -7.25
N CYS A 121 14.00 1.38 -6.90
CA CYS A 121 13.08 2.01 -7.87
C CYS A 121 13.48 3.47 -8.22
N LYS A 122 14.53 4.01 -7.57
CA LYS A 122 15.15 5.30 -7.86
C LYS A 122 16.63 5.10 -8.14
N ARG A 123 17.17 5.88 -9.08
CA ARG A 123 18.61 5.91 -9.34
C ARG A 123 19.33 6.55 -8.15
N ILE A 124 20.28 5.83 -7.56
CA ILE A 124 21.10 6.27 -6.41
C ILE A 124 22.40 6.88 -6.93
N SER A 125 23.02 6.27 -7.94
CA SER A 125 24.24 6.75 -8.59
C SER A 125 24.06 6.91 -10.11
N PRO A 126 24.73 7.87 -10.75
CA PRO A 126 24.79 7.95 -12.21
C PRO A 126 25.32 6.66 -12.88
N THR A 127 26.07 5.84 -12.15
CA THR A 127 26.64 4.57 -12.62
C THR A 127 25.69 3.38 -12.50
N ASP A 128 24.48 3.57 -11.96
CA ASP A 128 23.53 2.47 -11.76
C ASP A 128 23.09 1.89 -13.09
N SER A 129 23.13 0.56 -13.17
CA SER A 129 22.60 -0.17 -14.31
C SER A 129 21.09 -0.25 -14.24
N ILE A 130 20.41 -0.04 -15.38
CA ILE A 130 18.98 -0.35 -15.49
C ILE A 130 18.88 -1.86 -15.57
N ARG A 131 18.20 -2.48 -14.61
CA ARG A 131 17.96 -3.92 -14.56
C ARG A 131 16.73 -4.30 -15.39
N SER A 132 15.63 -3.57 -15.19
CA SER A 132 14.35 -3.83 -15.84
C SER A 132 13.44 -2.62 -15.76
N ILE A 133 12.47 -2.55 -16.66
CA ILE A 133 11.35 -1.60 -16.60
C ILE A 133 10.07 -2.44 -16.49
N ILE A 134 9.30 -2.21 -15.43
CA ILE A 134 8.09 -2.99 -15.12
C ILE A 134 6.94 -2.01 -14.90
N ASN A 135 5.80 -2.28 -15.53
CA ASN A 135 4.58 -1.56 -15.22
C ASN A 135 3.91 -2.20 -14.01
N SER A 136 3.96 -1.51 -12.88
CA SER A 136 3.39 -1.92 -11.60
C SER A 136 2.08 -1.16 -11.36
N LYS A 137 1.15 -1.80 -10.66
CA LYS A 137 -0.10 -1.16 -10.22
C LYS A 137 -0.01 -0.92 -8.73
N HIS A 138 -0.18 0.33 -8.33
CA HIS A 138 -0.16 0.76 -6.93
C HIS A 138 -1.50 1.41 -6.58
N ILE A 139 -1.84 1.46 -5.30
CA ILE A 139 -3.01 2.21 -4.84
C ILE A 139 -2.83 3.68 -5.23
N LYS A 140 -3.80 4.26 -5.94
CA LYS A 140 -3.80 5.69 -6.20
C LYS A 140 -4.24 6.38 -4.91
N VAL A 141 -3.29 6.97 -4.20
CA VAL A 141 -3.56 7.80 -3.02
C VAL A 141 -4.28 9.06 -3.48
N LEU A 142 -5.46 9.31 -2.90
CA LEU A 142 -6.31 10.46 -3.20
C LEU A 142 -6.33 11.44 -2.03
N ALA A 143 -6.42 12.71 -2.36
CA ALA A 143 -6.62 13.81 -1.43
C ALA A 143 -8.09 14.25 -1.39
N ARG A 144 -8.40 15.12 -0.44
CA ARG A 144 -9.69 15.79 -0.36
C ARG A 144 -9.97 16.52 -1.68
N PHE A 145 -11.20 16.40 -2.19
CA PHE A 145 -11.64 16.99 -3.44
C PHE A 145 -11.04 16.40 -4.73
N ASP A 146 -10.26 15.33 -4.66
CA ASP A 146 -9.91 14.58 -5.87
C ASP A 146 -11.16 13.94 -6.49
N GLU A 147 -11.13 13.74 -7.81
CA GLU A 147 -12.23 13.14 -8.56
C GLU A 147 -11.93 11.67 -8.84
N ILE A 148 -12.91 10.80 -8.59
CA ILE A 148 -12.90 9.38 -8.99
C ILE A 148 -13.91 9.23 -10.12
N ARG A 149 -13.51 8.55 -11.19
CA ARG A 149 -14.37 8.26 -12.34
C ARG A 149 -14.54 6.77 -12.56
N ASN A 150 -15.72 6.36 -12.99
CA ASN A 150 -16.04 4.97 -13.32
C ASN A 150 -15.13 4.41 -14.43
N SER A 151 -14.76 5.25 -15.41
CA SER A 151 -13.84 4.93 -16.50
C SER A 151 -12.35 4.88 -16.10
N GLY A 152 -12.02 5.19 -14.85
CA GLY A 152 -10.64 5.21 -14.41
C GLY A 152 -10.01 3.82 -14.23
N PRO A 153 -8.73 3.77 -13.83
CA PRO A 153 -8.01 2.52 -13.61
C PRO A 153 -8.50 1.80 -12.33
N TRP A 154 -8.99 0.57 -12.50
CA TRP A 154 -9.53 -0.26 -11.43
C TRP A 154 -8.82 -1.62 -11.38
N LEU A 155 -8.63 -2.14 -10.17
CA LEU A 155 -8.09 -3.48 -9.95
C LEU A 155 -8.91 -4.22 -8.90
N SER A 156 -9.25 -5.48 -9.17
CA SER A 156 -9.75 -6.42 -8.15
C SER A 156 -8.59 -7.35 -7.78
N GLY A 157 -8.24 -7.40 -6.49
CA GLY A 157 -7.10 -8.19 -6.00
C GLY A 157 -6.55 -7.67 -4.67
N LYS A 158 -5.34 -8.11 -4.31
CA LYS A 158 -4.57 -7.61 -3.16
C LYS A 158 -3.60 -6.52 -3.62
N LEU A 159 -3.50 -5.45 -2.84
CA LEU A 159 -2.52 -4.38 -3.01
C LEU A 159 -1.88 -4.08 -1.66
N ASP A 160 -0.56 -3.99 -1.65
CA ASP A 160 0.19 -3.60 -0.47
C ASP A 160 0.05 -2.10 -0.25
N LEU A 161 -0.23 -1.71 0.99
CA LEU A 161 -0.27 -0.32 1.42
C LEU A 161 1.13 0.20 1.73
N ASN A 162 2.04 -0.67 2.14
CA ASN A 162 3.44 -0.34 2.37
C ASN A 162 4.36 -1.28 1.59
N ASN A 163 5.35 -0.72 0.90
CA ASN A 163 6.46 -1.48 0.35
C ASN A 163 7.69 -1.27 1.23
N GLU A 164 8.25 -2.36 1.73
CA GLU A 164 9.35 -2.32 2.67
C GLU A 164 10.71 -2.41 1.99
N ASN A 165 11.67 -1.66 2.54
CA ASN A 165 13.06 -1.85 2.21
C ASN A 165 13.61 -2.94 3.12
N TYR A 166 14.29 -3.93 2.55
CA TYR A 166 14.90 -4.99 3.35
C TYR A 166 16.29 -5.36 2.85
N THR A 167 17.13 -5.79 3.78
CA THR A 167 18.48 -6.28 3.51
C THR A 167 18.62 -7.64 4.19
N PRO A 168 18.58 -8.77 3.46
CA PRO A 168 18.90 -10.06 4.03
C PRO A 168 20.31 -10.11 4.65
N PRO A 169 20.56 -11.04 5.57
CA PRO A 169 21.89 -11.31 6.10
C PRO A 169 22.94 -11.46 5.01
N ALA A 170 24.15 -10.99 5.30
CA ALA A 170 25.30 -11.18 4.44
C ALA A 170 25.52 -12.68 4.18
N GLN A 171 25.58 -13.07 2.91
CA GLN A 171 25.88 -14.43 2.50
C GLN A 171 27.40 -14.58 2.33
N ASN A 172 28.02 -15.54 3.01
CA ASN A 172 29.39 -15.91 2.68
C ASN A 172 29.38 -16.68 1.35
N VAL A 173 30.01 -16.09 0.34
CA VAL A 173 30.07 -16.69 -1.01
C VAL A 173 31.42 -17.31 -1.32
N TYR A 174 32.44 -16.97 -0.54
CA TYR A 174 33.78 -17.54 -0.64
C TYR A 174 34.54 -17.41 0.68
N ASN A 175 35.29 -18.44 1.03
CA ASN A 175 36.14 -18.45 2.21
C ASN A 175 37.41 -19.28 1.99
N SER A 176 38.57 -18.68 2.16
CA SER A 176 39.91 -19.28 2.20
C SER A 176 40.61 -18.95 3.53
N LEU A 177 41.86 -19.39 3.67
CA LEU A 177 42.68 -19.10 4.87
C LEU A 177 42.95 -17.60 5.05
N ASP A 178 43.12 -16.89 3.94
CA ASP A 178 43.54 -15.49 3.91
C ASP A 178 42.44 -14.54 3.42
N THR A 179 41.32 -15.06 2.90
CA THR A 179 40.28 -14.25 2.26
C THR A 179 38.88 -14.75 2.58
N SER A 180 37.96 -13.83 2.89
CA SER A 180 36.53 -14.09 2.92
C SER A 180 35.81 -13.10 2.04
N VAL A 181 34.82 -13.58 1.28
CA VAL A 181 33.95 -12.76 0.45
C VAL A 181 32.52 -12.92 0.94
N TYR A 182 31.90 -11.79 1.24
CA TYR A 182 30.51 -11.69 1.63
C TYR A 182 29.73 -10.94 0.57
N LYS A 183 28.51 -11.41 0.30
CA LYS A 183 27.55 -10.73 -0.56
C LYS A 183 26.41 -10.19 0.30
N VAL A 184 26.18 -8.89 0.21
CA VAL A 184 25.04 -8.21 0.82
C VAL A 184 24.14 -7.75 -0.30
N VAL A 185 22.86 -8.06 -0.19
CA VAL A 185 21.83 -7.60 -1.12
C VAL A 185 20.88 -6.71 -0.34
N SER A 186 20.54 -5.55 -0.89
CA SER A 186 19.56 -4.62 -0.32
C SER A 186 18.48 -4.35 -1.35
N TYR A 187 17.23 -4.28 -0.93
CA TYR A 187 16.07 -3.97 -1.74
C TYR A 187 15.43 -2.70 -1.22
N ASN A 188 15.38 -1.67 -2.05
CA ASN A 188 14.86 -0.34 -1.73
C ASN A 188 13.70 0.02 -2.67
N TYR A 189 12.51 -0.53 -2.41
CA TYR A 189 11.34 -0.44 -3.29
C TYR A 189 10.20 0.44 -2.75
N ASP A 190 10.45 1.22 -1.71
CA ASP A 190 9.48 2.13 -1.06
C ASP A 190 9.02 3.35 -1.90
N CYS A 191 9.12 3.31 -3.24
CA CYS A 191 8.82 4.47 -4.08
C CYS A 191 7.36 4.89 -4.12
N HIS A 192 6.45 3.95 -3.89
CA HIS A 192 5.00 4.14 -4.09
C HIS A 192 4.18 3.69 -2.89
N SER A 193 4.79 3.66 -1.69
CA SER A 193 4.08 3.34 -0.46
C SER A 193 2.99 4.38 -0.17
N PHE A 194 1.89 3.92 0.41
CA PHE A 194 0.85 4.78 0.95
C PHE A 194 1.47 5.71 2.02
N PRO A 195 1.05 6.98 2.12
CA PRO A 195 1.67 7.92 3.06
C PRO A 195 1.48 7.48 4.51
N ASP A 196 2.59 7.41 5.23
CA ASP A 196 2.64 7.14 6.66
C ASP A 196 2.30 8.43 7.46
N ASP A 197 1.65 8.25 8.61
CA ASP A 197 1.20 9.27 9.56
C ASP A 197 0.36 10.41 8.96
N ARG A 198 -0.39 10.12 7.90
CA ARG A 198 -1.28 11.08 7.25
C ARG A 198 -2.60 10.45 6.88
N ILE A 199 -3.67 11.23 7.00
CA ILE A 199 -4.99 10.86 6.49
C ILE A 199 -4.98 10.97 4.97
N ALA A 200 -5.38 9.91 4.30
CA ALA A 200 -5.57 9.88 2.86
C ALA A 200 -6.78 9.01 2.48
N TYR A 201 -7.10 9.01 1.20
CA TYR A 201 -8.28 8.34 0.66
C TYR A 201 -7.88 7.29 -0.37
N ILE A 202 -8.59 6.17 -0.36
CA ILE A 202 -8.55 5.14 -1.39
C ILE A 202 -9.88 5.18 -2.13
N GLY A 203 -9.83 5.30 -3.45
CA GLY A 203 -11.02 5.18 -4.29
C GLY A 203 -11.40 3.71 -4.44
N ILE A 204 -12.69 3.43 -4.44
CA ILE A 204 -13.24 2.08 -4.60
C ILE A 204 -14.43 2.10 -5.55
N LYS A 205 -14.70 0.93 -6.13
CA LYS A 205 -15.87 0.70 -6.98
C LYS A 205 -16.45 -0.67 -6.66
N LEU A 206 -17.76 -0.72 -6.50
CA LEU A 206 -18.53 -1.96 -6.46
C LEU A 206 -19.41 -2.08 -7.70
N ILE A 207 -19.61 -3.30 -8.18
CA ILE A 207 -20.61 -3.61 -9.19
C ILE A 207 -21.78 -4.33 -8.50
N ASP A 208 -22.90 -3.64 -8.39
CA ASP A 208 -24.12 -4.13 -7.74
C ASP A 208 -25.25 -4.19 -8.78
N ASN A 209 -25.80 -5.39 -9.01
CA ASN A 209 -26.84 -5.64 -10.01
C ASN A 209 -26.53 -5.09 -11.42
N GLY A 210 -25.24 -5.11 -11.81
CA GLY A 210 -24.76 -4.61 -13.10
C GLY A 210 -24.54 -3.09 -13.17
N ALA A 211 -24.84 -2.35 -12.11
CA ALA A 211 -24.55 -0.93 -11.99
C ALA A 211 -23.26 -0.71 -11.18
N ALA A 212 -22.44 0.25 -11.60
CA ALA A 212 -21.27 0.66 -10.85
C ALA A 212 -21.64 1.67 -9.75
N LYS A 213 -21.20 1.40 -8.53
CA LYS A 213 -21.24 2.33 -7.40
C LYS A 213 -19.83 2.73 -7.04
N LEU A 214 -19.54 4.02 -7.07
CA LEU A 214 -18.25 4.59 -6.69
C LEU A 214 -18.26 4.97 -5.21
N GLY A 215 -17.09 4.85 -4.58
CA GLY A 215 -16.92 5.20 -3.19
C GLY A 215 -15.48 5.56 -2.85
N TRP A 216 -15.27 5.82 -1.57
CA TRP A 216 -13.94 6.01 -1.00
C TRP A 216 -13.86 5.48 0.43
N ILE A 217 -12.64 5.12 0.82
CA ILE A 217 -12.26 4.75 2.18
C ILE A 217 -11.25 5.79 2.67
N LYS A 218 -11.55 6.43 3.80
CA LYS A 218 -10.68 7.38 4.49
C LYS A 218 -9.93 6.65 5.59
N LEU A 219 -8.61 6.66 5.52
CA LEU A 219 -7.77 5.97 6.48
C LEU A 219 -6.45 6.72 6.72
N SER A 220 -5.73 6.30 7.74
CA SER A 220 -4.32 6.62 7.94
C SER A 220 -3.55 5.34 8.24
N ILE A 221 -2.27 5.35 7.90
CA ILE A 221 -1.32 4.31 8.28
C ILE A 221 -0.30 4.94 9.21
N THR A 222 0.10 4.23 10.26
CA THR A 222 1.15 4.62 11.19
C THR A 222 2.13 3.46 11.35
N ASP A 223 3.42 3.77 11.50
CA ASP A 223 4.50 2.79 11.58
C ASP A 223 4.49 1.79 10.41
N LYS A 224 3.92 2.17 9.27
CA LYS A 224 3.70 1.35 8.06
C LYS A 224 2.75 0.14 8.18
N TYR A 225 2.40 -0.36 9.36
CA TYR A 225 1.48 -1.50 9.51
C TYR A 225 0.18 -1.19 10.25
N ILE A 226 0.11 -0.12 11.04
CA ILE A 226 -1.06 0.20 11.83
C ILE A 226 -2.08 0.90 10.94
N ILE A 227 -3.21 0.25 10.65
CA ILE A 227 -4.24 0.79 9.76
C ILE A 227 -5.37 1.36 10.62
N SER A 228 -5.65 2.66 10.50
CA SER A 228 -6.80 3.30 11.13
C SER A 228 -7.83 3.65 10.07
N ILE A 229 -8.98 2.96 10.07
CA ILE A 229 -10.10 3.26 9.19
C ILE A 229 -11.00 4.26 9.90
N LEU A 230 -11.22 5.40 9.26
CA LEU A 230 -11.92 6.54 9.85
C LEU A 230 -13.33 6.69 9.30
N GLU A 231 -13.51 6.47 8.00
CA GLU A 231 -14.79 6.67 7.34
C GLU A 231 -14.82 5.97 5.98
N THR A 232 -16.01 5.56 5.56
CA THR A 232 -16.28 5.10 4.19
C THR A 232 -17.48 5.82 3.63
N ALA A 233 -17.50 6.00 2.31
CA ALA A 233 -18.66 6.48 1.59
C ALA A 233 -18.82 5.70 0.29
N ILE A 234 -20.06 5.37 -0.08
CA ILE A 234 -20.39 4.78 -1.38
C ILE A 234 -21.68 5.38 -1.93
N GLN A 235 -21.79 5.53 -3.25
CA GLN A 235 -23.03 6.00 -3.89
C GLN A 235 -24.23 5.12 -3.50
N ASN A 236 -25.39 5.75 -3.33
CA ASN A 236 -26.66 5.06 -3.04
C ASN A 236 -27.12 4.19 -4.22
#